data_AF-A0A160V8L8-F1
#
_entry.id   AF-A0A160V8L8-F1
#
_cell.length_a   1.000
_cell.length_b   1.000
_cell.length_c   1.000
_cell.angle_alpha   90.00
_cell.angle_beta   90.00
_cell.angle_gamma   90.00
#
_symmetry.space_group_name_H-M   'P 1'
#
loop_
_entity.id
_entity.type
_entity.pdbx_description
1 polymer ?
#
loop_
_entity_poly.entity_id
_entity_poly.type
_entity_poly.pdbx_seq_one_letter_code
_entity_poly.pdbx_strand_id
1 'polypeptide(L)'
;MILRHNFAIPSSMHTKSRVQHHRKIPVGTSVIGGAHLVDAYERKAHHFANYDVLLVDGEGVELAQLRHWTIFKIATVEERSKIAD
;
A
#
# COMPACT_ATOMS: atom_id res chain seq x y z
N MET A 1 7.24 8.95 4.61
CA MET A 1 7.02 7.94 3.54
C MET A 1 8.11 8.09 2.49
N ILE A 2 9.11 7.20 2.48
CA ILE A 2 10.36 7.33 1.68
C ILE A 2 10.11 7.22 0.16
N LEU A 3 9.01 6.60 -0.28
CA LEU A 3 8.78 6.33 -1.69
C LEU A 3 8.25 7.52 -2.50
N ARG A 4 7.46 8.44 -1.91
CA ARG A 4 6.88 9.57 -2.67
C ARG A 4 7.88 10.71 -2.93
N HIS A 5 8.97 10.78 -2.17
CA HIS A 5 9.98 11.84 -2.30
C HIS A 5 11.27 11.41 -3.04
N ASN A 6 11.51 10.11 -3.19
CA ASN A 6 12.73 9.59 -3.84
C ASN A 6 12.46 8.84 -5.14
N PHE A 7 11.20 8.57 -5.49
CA PHE A 7 10.87 7.80 -6.67
C PHE A 7 9.55 8.27 -7.29
N ALA A 8 9.61 8.74 -8.54
CA ALA A 8 8.40 8.96 -9.33
C ALA A 8 7.84 7.58 -9.70
N ILE A 9 6.83 7.09 -8.97
CA ILE A 9 6.11 5.87 -9.33
C ILE A 9 5.25 6.22 -10.54
N PRO A 10 5.65 5.83 -11.78
CA PRO A 10 4.97 6.29 -12.98
C PRO A 10 3.59 5.64 -13.12
N SER A 11 3.44 4.43 -12.58
CA SER A 11 2.17 3.69 -12.48
C SER A 11 2.19 2.80 -11.23
N SER A 12 1.20 2.99 -10.37
CA SER A 12 0.92 2.13 -9.21
C SER A 12 -0.34 1.34 -9.53
N MET A 13 -0.30 0.01 -9.46
CA MET A 13 -1.51 -0.82 -9.64
C MET A 13 -1.92 -1.45 -8.33
N HIS A 14 -3.10 -1.06 -7.84
CA HIS A 14 -3.72 -1.70 -6.70
C HIS A 14 -4.06 -3.17 -7.04
N THR A 15 -3.64 -4.10 -6.19
CA THR A 15 -3.88 -5.53 -6.44
C THR A 15 -4.74 -6.18 -5.38
N LYS A 16 -4.63 -5.73 -4.13
CA LYS A 16 -5.43 -6.26 -3.02
C LYS A 16 -5.48 -5.26 -1.88
N SER A 17 -6.61 -5.21 -1.19
CA SER A 17 -6.73 -4.60 0.13
C SER A 17 -7.38 -5.57 1.11
N ARG A 18 -7.06 -5.39 2.38
CA ARG A 18 -7.85 -5.91 3.51
C ARG A 18 -8.13 -4.72 4.41
N VAL A 19 -9.37 -4.59 4.87
CA VAL A 19 -9.79 -3.51 5.76
C VAL A 19 -10.45 -4.14 6.98
N GLN A 20 -10.05 -3.69 8.17
CA GLN A 20 -10.69 -4.00 9.42
C GLN A 20 -11.17 -2.69 10.04
N HIS A 21 -12.48 -2.55 10.18
CA HIS A 21 -13.09 -1.40 10.84
C HIS A 21 -13.16 -1.69 12.35
N HIS A 22 -12.62 -0.78 13.15
CA HIS A 22 -12.71 -0.87 14.61
C HIS A 22 -13.87 -0.01 15.14
N ARG A 23 -14.16 1.13 14.49
CA ARG A 23 -15.19 2.07 14.94
C ARG A 23 -15.94 2.72 13.77
N LYS A 24 -17.15 3.20 14.06
CA LYS A 24 -17.87 4.15 13.19
C LYS A 24 -17.22 5.52 13.33
N ILE A 25 -17.15 6.26 12.24
CA ILE A 25 -16.52 7.59 12.19
C ILE A 25 -17.63 8.62 11.96
N PRO A 26 -17.92 9.51 12.92
CA PRO A 26 -18.82 10.63 12.73
C PRO A 26 -18.34 11.58 11.63
N VAL A 27 -19.28 12.26 10.98
CA VAL A 27 -18.93 13.34 10.06
C VAL A 27 -18.23 14.46 10.83
N GLY A 28 -17.15 14.99 10.27
CA GLY A 28 -16.34 16.04 10.88
C GLY A 28 -15.18 15.53 11.75
N THR A 29 -15.06 14.21 11.98
CA THR A 29 -13.87 13.65 12.65
C THR A 29 -12.62 13.85 11.79
N SER A 30 -11.57 14.42 12.40
CA SER A 30 -10.24 14.46 11.80
C SER A 30 -9.63 13.05 11.82
N VAL A 31 -9.18 12.57 10.67
CA VAL A 31 -8.58 11.24 10.53
C VAL A 31 -7.12 11.40 10.12
N ILE A 32 -6.24 10.78 10.90
CA ILE A 32 -4.79 10.75 10.67
C ILE A 32 -4.44 9.34 10.19
N GLY A 33 -3.78 9.25 9.04
CA GLY A 33 -3.35 7.98 8.46
C GLY A 33 -1.83 7.83 8.49
N GLY A 34 -1.35 6.71 9.04
CA GLY A 34 0.05 6.30 9.00
C GLY A 34 0.22 4.99 8.23
N ALA A 35 1.34 4.85 7.51
CA ALA A 35 1.64 3.64 6.75
C ALA A 35 3.06 3.13 7.03
N HIS A 36 3.17 1.84 7.30
CA HIS A 36 4.43 1.10 7.45
C HIS A 36 4.58 0.15 6.26
N LEU A 37 5.68 0.28 5.50
CA LEU A 37 6.03 -0.71 4.47
C LEU A 37 6.50 -1.98 5.19
N VAL A 38 5.73 -3.05 5.09
CA VAL A 38 6.07 -4.31 5.76
C VAL A 38 6.85 -5.25 4.85
N ASP A 39 6.61 -5.19 3.55
CA ASP A 39 7.37 -6.00 2.61
C ASP A 39 7.46 -5.34 1.23
N ALA A 40 8.55 -5.62 0.53
CA ALA A 40 8.78 -5.29 -0.87
C ALA A 40 9.39 -6.51 -1.56
N TYR A 41 8.66 -7.07 -2.53
CA TYR A 41 9.02 -8.34 -3.13
C TYR A 41 8.71 -8.37 -4.62
N GLU A 42 9.33 -9.31 -5.32
CA GLU A 42 9.04 -9.57 -6.74
C GLU A 42 8.10 -10.75 -6.89
N ARG A 43 7.12 -10.64 -7.79
CA ARG A 43 6.27 -11.77 -8.20
C ARG A 43 5.89 -11.61 -9.67
N LYS A 44 6.14 -12.65 -10.47
CA LYS A 44 5.94 -12.64 -11.93
C LYS A 44 6.64 -11.42 -12.59
N ALA A 45 7.87 -11.13 -12.19
CA ALA A 45 8.67 -9.98 -12.59
C ALA A 45 8.12 -8.59 -12.19
N HIS A 46 6.96 -8.50 -11.54
CA HIS A 46 6.44 -7.23 -11.01
C HIS A 46 6.95 -6.99 -9.59
N HIS A 47 7.26 -5.74 -9.26
CA HIS A 47 7.65 -5.37 -7.90
C HIS A 47 6.45 -4.89 -7.11
N PHE A 48 6.16 -5.61 -6.04
CA PHE A 48 5.07 -5.35 -5.12
C PHE A 48 5.57 -4.65 -3.86
N ALA A 49 4.71 -3.83 -3.29
CA ALA A 49 4.84 -3.29 -1.95
C ALA A 49 3.60 -3.66 -1.13
N ASN A 50 3.83 -4.06 0.11
CA ASN A 50 2.79 -4.40 1.09
C ASN A 50 2.87 -3.42 2.27
N TYR A 51 1.80 -2.66 2.47
CA TYR A 51 1.72 -1.67 3.54
C TYR A 51 0.76 -2.13 4.62
N ASP A 52 1.17 -1.94 5.87
CA ASP A 52 0.27 -1.85 7.01
C ASP A 52 -0.12 -0.39 7.22
N VAL A 53 -1.41 -0.10 7.32
CA VAL A 53 -1.92 1.26 7.44
C VAL A 53 -2.87 1.33 8.62
N LEU A 54 -2.56 2.23 9.56
CA LEU A 54 -3.43 2.51 10.70
C LEU A 54 -4.06 3.90 10.52
N LEU A 55 -5.37 3.95 10.65
CA LEU A 55 -6.13 5.19 10.73
C LEU A 55 -6.52 5.44 12.18
N VAL A 56 -6.21 6.63 12.68
CA VAL A 56 -6.58 7.10 14.03
C VAL A 56 -7.33 8.43 13.95
N ASP A 57 -8.05 8.78 15.01
CA ASP A 57 -8.59 10.14 15.18
C ASP A 57 -7.55 11.11 15.79
N GLY A 58 -7.97 12.35 16.06
CA GLY A 58 -7.12 13.38 16.66
C GLY A 58 -6.61 13.05 18.08
N GLU A 59 -7.29 12.15 18.78
CA GLU A 59 -6.91 11.68 20.13
C GLU A 59 -6.08 10.38 20.06
N GLY A 60 -5.78 9.89 18.84
CA GLY A 60 -5.02 8.67 18.63
C GLY A 60 -5.84 7.38 18.76
N VAL A 61 -7.17 7.47 18.81
CA VAL A 61 -8.03 6.27 18.87
C VAL A 61 -8.02 5.57 17.52
N GLU A 62 -7.75 4.26 17.52
CA GLU A 62 -7.77 3.44 16.31
C GLU A 62 -9.19 3.35 15.72
N LEU A 63 -9.30 3.76 14.45
CA LEU A 63 -10.53 3.77 13.68
C LEU A 63 -10.62 2.57 12.73
N ALA A 64 -9.52 2.27 12.04
CA ALA A 64 -9.42 1.15 11.11
C ALA A 64 -7.97 0.76 10.85
N GLN A 65 -7.74 -0.55 10.66
CA GLN A 65 -6.48 -1.10 10.17
C GLN A 65 -6.65 -1.59 8.73
N LEU A 66 -5.71 -1.26 7.86
CA LEU A 66 -5.70 -1.71 6.47
C LEU A 66 -4.38 -2.40 6.13
N ARG A 67 -4.49 -3.37 5.25
CA ARG A 67 -3.37 -3.99 4.55
C ARG A 67 -3.51 -3.68 3.07
N HIS A 68 -2.51 -3.07 2.47
CA HIS A 68 -2.58 -2.62 1.07
C HIS A 68 -1.43 -3.19 0.26
N TRP A 69 -1.77 -3.91 -0.82
CA TRP A 69 -0.80 -4.41 -1.79
C TRP A 69 -0.92 -3.63 -3.09
N THR A 70 0.22 -3.14 -3.57
CA THR A 70 0.34 -2.46 -4.86
C THR A 70 1.56 -2.96 -5.62
N ILE A 71 1.48 -2.93 -6.95
CA ILE A 71 2.66 -3.01 -7.81
C ILE A 71 3.18 -1.58 -8.00
N PHE A 72 4.43 -1.33 -7.61
CA PHE A 72 5.07 -0.02 -7.79
C PHE A 72 6.06 0.02 -8.98
N LYS A 73 6.43 -1.14 -9.52
CA LYS A 73 7.10 -1.26 -10.82
C LYS A 73 6.48 -2.41 -11.60
N ILE A 74 5.88 -2.07 -12.74
CA ILE A 74 5.32 -3.04 -13.68
C ILE A 74 6.46 -3.61 -14.52
N ALA A 75 6.55 -4.93 -14.61
CA ALA A 75 7.50 -5.60 -15.48
C ALA A 75 7.31 -5.20 -16.94
N THR A 76 8.41 -5.03 -17.67
CA THR A 76 8.36 -4.96 -19.14
C THR A 76 8.06 -6.33 -19.73
N VAL A 77 7.73 -6.38 -21.02
CA VAL A 77 7.53 -7.64 -21.74
C VAL A 77 8.81 -8.48 -21.70
N GLU A 78 9.98 -7.86 -21.88
CA GLU A 78 11.29 -8.52 -21.85
C GLU A 78 11.60 -9.09 -20.46
N GLU A 79 11.32 -8.35 -19.38
CA GLU A 79 11.49 -8.84 -18.01
C GLU A 79 10.58 -10.05 -17.74
N ARG A 80 9.36 -10.05 -18.26
CA ARG A 80 8.45 -11.20 -18.14
C ARG A 80 8.87 -12.41 -18.97
N SER A 81 9.44 -12.21 -20.16
CA SER A 81 9.86 -13.33 -21.01
C SER A 81 10.99 -14.14 -20.37
N LYS A 82 11.85 -13.49 -19.56
CA LYS A 82 12.99 -14.13 -18.86
C LYS A 82 12.59 -15.11 -17.75
N ILE A 83 11.33 -15.11 -17.31
CA ILE A 83 10.83 -15.96 -16.23
C ILE A 83 9.83 -17.04 -16.73
N ALA A 84 9.63 -17.12 -18.05
CA ALA A 84 8.68 -18.04 -18.68
C ALA A 84 9.34 -19.33 -19.24
N ASP A 85 10.67 -19.43 -19.13
CA ASP A 85 11.48 -20.64 -19.38
C ASP A 85 11.78 -21.37 -18.06
#